data_AF-A0A0D2B097-F1
#
_entry.id   AF-A0A0D2B097-F1
#
_cell.length_a   1.000
_cell.length_b   1.000
_cell.length_c   1.000
_cell.angle_alpha   90.00
_cell.angle_beta   90.00
_cell.angle_gamma   90.00
#
_symmetry.space_group_name_H-M   'P 1'
#
loop_
_entity.id
_entity.type
_entity.pdbx_description
1 polymer ?
#
loop_
_entity_poly.entity_id
_entity_poly.type
_entity_poly.pdbx_seq_one_letter_code
_entity_poly.pdbx_strand_id
1 'polypeptide(L)'
;MDNIRKLARDHSRAPMQSTSGAHEGFITSTTGPWMRINDNYAEINVGRQIGDKDSVLPFWKNLLRLRKNHADLFTYGEFRPADAGDDSGLACFQKASSHSEALVLLNLSLDL
;
A
#
# COMPACT_ATOMS: atom_id res chain seq x y z
N MET A 1 -6.78 17.85 20.55
CA MET A 1 -6.29 16.45 20.43
C MET A 1 -6.63 15.82 19.08
N ASP A 2 -7.68 16.26 18.39
CA ASP A 2 -8.16 15.60 17.15
C ASP A 2 -7.17 15.61 15.98
N ASN A 3 -6.41 16.70 15.81
CA ASN A 3 -5.39 16.77 14.77
C ASN A 3 -4.25 15.77 14.99
N ILE A 4 -3.87 15.52 16.25
CA ILE A 4 -2.81 14.56 16.59
C ILE A 4 -3.26 13.15 16.22
N ARG A 5 -4.52 12.77 16.47
CA ARG A 5 -5.06 11.45 16.08
C ARG A 5 -5.10 11.20 14.57
N LYS A 6 -5.02 12.24 13.74
CA LYS A 6 -5.00 12.10 12.27
C LYS A 6 -3.59 12.19 11.69
N LEU A 7 -2.73 13.03 12.26
CA LEU A 7 -1.46 13.43 11.65
C LEU A 7 -0.22 13.00 12.47
N ALA A 8 -0.40 12.35 13.62
CA ALA A 8 0.73 11.92 14.43
C ALA A 8 1.67 11.01 13.63
N ARG A 9 2.96 11.36 13.66
CA ARG A 9 4.02 10.55 13.04
C ARG A 9 4.15 9.16 13.68
N ASP A 10 3.61 8.97 14.88
CA ASP A 10 3.73 7.71 15.60
C ASP A 10 2.83 6.61 15.00
N HIS A 11 1.85 6.96 14.15
CA HIS A 11 1.10 5.98 13.36
C HIS A 11 2.02 5.14 12.45
N SER A 12 3.14 5.70 11.97
CA SER A 12 4.10 4.98 11.12
C SER A 12 5.30 4.40 11.87
N ARG A 13 5.36 4.56 13.19
CA ARG A 13 6.47 4.04 14.02
C ARG A 13 6.10 2.83 14.87
N ALA A 14 4.82 2.45 14.90
CA ALA A 14 4.38 1.24 15.58
C ALA A 14 5.22 0.04 15.12
N PRO A 15 5.59 -0.89 16.01
CA PRO A 15 6.41 -2.03 15.63
C PRO A 15 5.75 -2.89 14.55
N MET A 16 6.58 -3.51 13.72
CA MET A 16 6.13 -4.33 12.59
C MET A 16 5.33 -5.55 13.06
N GLN A 17 4.18 -5.80 12.42
CA GLN A 17 3.29 -6.91 12.72
C GLN A 17 3.68 -8.15 11.89
N SER A 18 4.54 -9.01 12.43
CA SER A 18 5.04 -10.20 11.73
C SER A 18 4.09 -11.39 11.84
N THR A 19 3.50 -11.62 13.01
CA THR A 19 2.62 -12.77 13.31
C THR A 19 1.49 -12.38 14.26
N SER A 20 0.54 -13.30 14.50
CA SER A 20 -0.51 -13.14 15.53
C SER A 20 -0.10 -13.68 16.91
N GLY A 21 1.18 -14.03 17.11
CA GLY A 21 1.71 -14.55 18.37
C GLY A 21 2.17 -13.45 19.34
N ALA A 22 2.92 -13.84 20.37
CA ALA A 22 3.46 -12.91 21.37
C ALA A 22 4.28 -11.79 20.73
N HIS A 23 4.04 -10.56 21.20
CA HIS A 23 4.63 -9.31 20.66
C HIS A 23 4.53 -9.23 19.13
N GLU A 24 3.50 -9.86 18.56
CA GLU A 24 3.17 -9.81 17.15
C GLU A 24 4.33 -10.27 16.26
N GLY A 25 5.21 -11.12 16.80
CA GLY A 25 6.45 -11.58 16.15
C GLY A 25 7.48 -10.48 15.87
N PHE A 26 7.37 -9.32 16.53
CA PHE A 26 8.32 -8.21 16.40
C PHE A 26 9.59 -8.46 17.22
N ILE A 27 9.44 -8.93 18.46
CA ILE A 27 10.54 -9.17 19.40
C ILE A 27 10.25 -10.40 20.26
N THR A 28 11.31 -11.02 20.79
CA THR A 28 11.23 -12.19 21.69
C THR A 28 11.39 -11.84 23.17
N SER A 29 11.72 -10.58 23.50
CA SER A 29 11.91 -10.11 24.88
C SER A 29 10.58 -10.05 25.62
N THR A 30 10.55 -10.53 26.87
CA THR A 30 9.39 -10.47 27.75
C THR A 30 9.04 -9.05 28.22
N THR A 31 9.97 -8.10 28.11
CA THR A 31 9.72 -6.68 28.45
C THR A 31 8.87 -5.97 27.41
N GLY A 32 8.66 -6.58 26.23
CA GLY A 32 7.90 -6.00 25.14
C GLY A 32 8.64 -4.91 24.33
N PRO A 33 8.01 -4.40 23.27
CA PRO A 33 8.56 -3.33 22.41
C PRO A 33 8.59 -1.96 23.11
N TRP A 34 9.33 -1.01 22.52
CA TRP A 34 9.45 0.36 23.04
C TRP A 34 8.14 1.17 23.00
N MET A 35 7.12 0.69 22.29
CA MET A 35 5.80 1.31 22.20
C MET A 35 4.74 0.25 21.89
N ARG A 36 3.47 0.63 22.09
CA ARG A 36 2.31 -0.21 21.78
C ARG A 36 2.27 -0.62 20.29
N ILE A 37 1.89 -1.87 20.05
CA ILE A 37 1.62 -2.41 18.71
C ILE A 37 0.14 -2.17 18.36
N ASN A 38 -0.14 -1.92 17.09
CA ASN A 38 -1.50 -1.64 16.61
C ASN A 38 -2.40 -2.87 16.79
N ASP A 39 -3.62 -2.68 17.30
CA ASP A 39 -4.55 -3.73 17.71
C ASP A 39 -5.01 -4.63 16.55
N ASN A 40 -4.90 -4.14 15.31
CA ASN A 40 -5.33 -4.88 14.13
C ASN A 40 -4.36 -6.01 13.71
N TYR A 41 -3.32 -6.33 14.49
CA TYR A 41 -2.30 -7.32 14.14
C TYR A 41 -2.87 -8.74 13.91
N ALA A 42 -4.00 -9.09 14.55
CA ALA A 42 -4.67 -10.37 14.34
C ALA A 42 -5.23 -10.50 12.91
N GLU A 43 -5.58 -9.38 12.29
CA GLU A 43 -6.12 -9.28 10.94
C GLU A 43 -5.04 -8.92 9.91
N ILE A 44 -4.16 -7.97 10.26
CA ILE A 44 -3.12 -7.44 9.39
C ILE A 44 -1.75 -7.81 9.96
N ASN A 45 -1.17 -8.90 9.46
CA ASN A 45 0.22 -9.28 9.75
C ASN A 45 0.84 -10.07 8.57
N VAL A 46 2.17 -10.12 8.52
CA VAL A 46 2.91 -10.79 7.43
C VAL A 46 2.56 -12.27 7.34
N GLY A 47 2.53 -12.98 8.46
CA GLY A 47 2.22 -14.41 8.50
C GLY A 47 0.88 -14.76 7.85
N ARG A 48 -0.16 -13.97 8.14
CA ARG A 48 -1.49 -14.13 7.53
C ARG A 48 -1.49 -13.74 6.05
N GLN A 49 -0.89 -12.61 5.70
CA GLN A 49 -0.89 -12.11 4.32
C GLN A 49 -0.06 -12.97 3.35
N ILE A 50 0.96 -13.70 3.82
CA ILE A 50 1.71 -14.63 2.96
C ILE A 50 0.84 -15.77 2.44
N GLY A 51 -0.10 -16.26 3.26
CA GLY A 51 -1.00 -17.37 2.91
C GLY A 51 -2.26 -16.95 2.16
N ASP A 52 -2.59 -15.66 2.16
CA ASP A 52 -3.80 -15.13 1.54
C ASP A 52 -3.49 -14.46 0.19
N LYS A 53 -3.91 -15.13 -0.90
CA LYS A 53 -3.70 -14.67 -2.28
C LYS A 53 -4.42 -13.35 -2.60
N ASP A 54 -5.47 -13.02 -1.86
CA ASP A 54 -6.29 -11.83 -2.05
C ASP A 54 -5.88 -10.69 -1.10
N SER A 55 -4.82 -10.90 -0.30
CA SER A 55 -4.29 -9.86 0.58
C SER A 55 -3.45 -8.80 -0.16
N VAL A 56 -3.15 -7.72 0.57
CA VAL A 56 -2.38 -6.57 0.05
C VAL A 56 -0.93 -6.96 -0.29
N LEU A 57 -0.33 -7.94 0.39
CA LEU A 57 1.07 -8.34 0.15
C LEU A 57 1.30 -8.97 -1.23
N PRO A 58 0.56 -10.01 -1.69
CA PRO A 58 0.66 -10.50 -3.06
C PRO A 58 0.35 -9.44 -4.11
N PHE A 59 -0.64 -8.56 -3.86
CA PHE A 59 -0.93 -7.43 -4.73
C PHE A 59 0.33 -6.56 -4.97
N TRP A 60 1.03 -6.16 -3.90
CA TRP A 60 2.27 -5.38 -4.02
C TRP A 60 3.39 -6.15 -4.72
N LYS A 61 3.56 -7.45 -4.44
CA LYS A 61 4.56 -8.28 -5.14
C LYS A 61 4.31 -8.28 -6.64
N ASN A 62 3.05 -8.43 -7.06
CA ASN A 62 2.66 -8.41 -8.46
C ASN A 62 2.84 -7.03 -9.08
N LEU A 63 2.46 -5.95 -8.39
CA LEU A 63 2.62 -4.58 -8.86
C LEU A 63 4.09 -4.20 -9.04
N LEU A 64 4.96 -4.57 -8.10
CA LEU A 64 6.41 -4.34 -8.22
C LEU A 64 7.01 -5.14 -9.38
N ARG A 65 6.55 -6.38 -9.61
CA ARG A 65 6.94 -7.18 -10.77
C ARG A 65 6.51 -6.53 -12.08
N LEU A 66 5.26 -6.06 -12.17
CA LEU A 66 4.74 -5.32 -13.33
C LEU A 66 5.59 -4.07 -13.60
N ARG A 67 5.83 -3.25 -12.57
CA ARG A 67 6.67 -2.05 -12.66
C ARG A 67 8.08 -2.36 -13.16
N LYS A 68 8.67 -3.47 -12.73
CA LYS A 68 10.01 -3.90 -13.14
C LYS A 68 10.03 -4.42 -14.57
N ASN A 69 9.05 -5.23 -14.96
CA ASN A 69 8.96 -5.84 -16.28
C ASN A 69 8.68 -4.80 -17.38
N HIS A 70 8.01 -3.71 -17.05
CA HIS A 70 7.71 -2.59 -17.94
C HIS A 70 8.34 -1.30 -17.41
N ALA A 71 9.62 -1.36 -17.01
CA ALA A 71 10.30 -0.23 -16.39
C ALA A 71 10.43 0.97 -17.33
N ASP A 72 10.61 0.74 -18.63
CA ASP A 72 10.62 1.78 -19.67
C ASP A 72 9.34 2.62 -19.63
N LEU A 73 8.19 1.98 -19.39
CA LEU A 73 6.89 2.63 -19.29
C LEU A 73 6.63 3.16 -17.88
N PHE A 74 6.58 2.29 -16.86
CA PHE A 74 6.11 2.68 -15.52
C PHE A 74 7.15 3.43 -14.68
N THR A 75 8.45 3.26 -14.97
CA THR A 75 9.51 3.98 -14.25
C THR A 75 9.95 5.22 -15.03
N TYR A 76 10.27 5.06 -16.30
CA TYR A 76 10.90 6.13 -17.11
C TYR A 76 9.97 6.83 -18.09
N GLY A 77 8.80 6.25 -18.38
CA GLY A 77 7.87 6.81 -19.35
C GLY A 77 7.33 8.17 -18.94
N GLU A 78 6.95 8.95 -19.94
CA GLU A 78 6.31 10.24 -19.78
C GLU A 78 4.97 10.08 -19.04
N PHE A 79 4.67 11.00 -18.12
CA PHE A 79 3.35 11.12 -17.51
C PHE A 79 2.55 12.16 -18.28
N ARG A 80 1.38 11.77 -18.78
CA ARG A 80 0.45 12.66 -19.47
C ARG A 80 -0.85 12.73 -18.68
N PRO A 81 -1.24 13.90 -18.15
CA PRO A 81 -2.54 14.06 -17.51
C PRO A 81 -3.66 13.68 -18.49
N ALA A 82 -4.71 13.05 -17.98
CA ALA A 82 -5.92 12.81 -18.75
C ALA A 82 -7.12 13.31 -17.93
N ASP A 83 -8.05 13.98 -18.60
CA ASP A 83 -9.23 14.51 -17.94
C ASP A 83 -10.27 13.38 -17.76
N ALA A 84 -10.76 13.25 -16.53
CA ALA A 84 -11.81 12.30 -16.15
C ALA A 84 -13.20 12.97 -16.04
N GLY A 85 -13.26 14.29 -16.26
CA GLY A 85 -14.41 15.12 -15.92
C GLY A 85 -14.44 15.47 -14.43
N ASP A 86 -14.99 16.65 -14.14
CA ASP A 86 -15.16 17.15 -12.76
C ASP A 86 -16.04 16.22 -11.92
N ASP A 87 -15.70 16.09 -10.64
CA ASP A 87 -16.48 15.41 -9.59
C ASP A 87 -16.73 13.89 -9.80
N SER A 88 -15.96 13.26 -10.69
CA SER A 88 -16.11 11.83 -11.02
C SER A 88 -15.53 10.86 -9.98
N GLY A 89 -14.72 11.34 -9.02
CA GLY A 89 -13.93 10.49 -8.14
C GLY A 89 -12.89 9.62 -8.86
N LEU A 90 -12.74 9.79 -10.18
CA LEU A 90 -11.87 9.00 -11.04
C LEU A 90 -10.56 9.76 -11.28
N ALA A 91 -9.43 9.18 -10.86
CA ALA A 91 -8.12 9.67 -11.26
C ALA A 91 -7.70 8.98 -12.57
N CYS A 92 -7.43 9.78 -13.60
CA CYS A 92 -7.08 9.32 -14.94
C CYS A 92 -5.75 9.92 -15.39
N PHE A 93 -4.86 9.09 -15.95
CA PHE A 93 -3.65 9.57 -16.60
C PHE A 93 -3.10 8.54 -17.57
N GLN A 94 -2.25 8.98 -18.49
CA GLN A 94 -1.52 8.12 -19.40
C GLN A 94 -0.03 8.05 -19.03
N LYS A 95 0.56 6.90 -19.29
CA LYS A 95 2.00 6.67 -19.30
C LYS A 95 2.40 6.33 -20.73
N ALA A 96 3.48 6.93 -21.24
CA ALA A 96 3.96 6.67 -22.59
C ALA A 96 5.48 6.48 -22.62
N SER A 97 5.95 5.51 -23.40
CA SER A 97 7.35 5.32 -23.78
C SER A 97 7.48 5.29 -25.30
N SER A 98 8.70 5.15 -25.82
CA SER A 98 8.92 4.97 -27.27
C SER A 98 8.32 3.67 -27.84
N HIS A 99 7.96 2.72 -26.99
CA HIS A 99 7.54 1.37 -27.40
C HIS A 99 6.15 0.98 -26.92
N SER A 100 5.60 1.68 -25.92
CA SER A 100 4.33 1.30 -25.30
C SER A 100 3.62 2.49 -24.68
N GLU A 101 2.31 2.35 -24.50
CA GLU A 101 1.48 3.30 -23.78
C GLU A 101 0.53 2.55 -22.85
N ALA A 102 0.13 3.19 -21.75
CA ALA A 102 -0.89 2.69 -20.84
C ALA A 102 -1.80 3.84 -20.40
N LEU A 103 -3.11 3.58 -20.38
CA LEU A 103 -4.10 4.40 -19.70
C LEU A 103 -4.33 3.85 -18.30
N VAL A 104 -4.22 4.70 -17.28
CA VAL A 104 -4.43 4.35 -15.89
C VAL A 104 -5.71 5.03 -15.41
N LEU A 105 -6.63 4.22 -14.87
CA LEU A 105 -7.92 4.63 -14.33
C LEU A 105 -8.03 4.12 -12.89
N LEU A 106 -8.17 5.03 -11.93
CA LEU A 106 -8.29 4.70 -10.51
C LEU A 106 -9.59 5.30 -9.97
N ASN A 107 -10.57 4.47 -9.65
CA ASN A 107 -11.74 4.92 -8.90
C ASN A 107 -11.33 5.13 -7.44
N LEU A 108 -11.33 6.39 -6.98
CA LEU A 108 -10.99 6.79 -5.62
C LEU A 108 -12.24 7.21 -4.82
N SER A 109 -13.42 6.78 -5.26
CA SER A 109 -14.70 6.96 -4.58
C SER A 109 -15.22 5.65 -3.96
N LEU A 110 -16.28 5.76 -3.17
CA LEU A 110 -17.03 4.60 -2.65
C LEU A 110 -18.23 4.23 -3.54
N ASP A 111 -18.50 5.02 -4.57
CA ASP A 111 -19.62 4.82 -5.49
C ASP A 111 -19.19 3.85 -6.61
N LEU A 112 -20.03 2.84 -6.86
CA LEU A 112 -19.86 1.82 -7.90
C LEU A 112 -20.91 1.98 -8.99
#